data_AF-R2QTR1-F1
#
_entry.id   AF-R2QTR1-F1
#
_cell.length_a   1.000
_cell.length_b   1.000
_cell.length_c   1.000
_cell.angle_alpha   90.00
_cell.angle_beta   90.00
_cell.angle_gamma   90.00
#
_symmetry.space_group_name_H-M   'P 1'
#
loop_
_entity.id
_entity.type
_entity.pdbx_description
1 polymer ?
#
loop_
_entity_poly.entity_id
_entity_poly.type
_entity_poly.pdbx_seq_one_letter_code
_entity_poly.pdbx_strand_id
1 'polypeptide(L)'
;MQERDKAKRIVDELLTYFFSNDIEEIRIGLDFTSEGFCIKIQGKTEDEPENVLHLLELLNTPRDLSIESYYDELLGITHHEEEDYHLLGLMIDEAEISFDAPIFEIKVFRKK
;
A
#
# COMPACT_ATOMS: atom_id res chain seq x y z
N MET A 1 4.43 8.47 15.06
CA MET A 1 4.91 7.10 14.76
C MET A 1 6.32 7.07 14.14
N GLN A 2 7.15 6.02 14.34
CA GLN A 2 8.46 5.89 13.65
C GLN A 2 8.27 5.39 12.20
N GLU A 3 9.20 5.68 11.28
CA GLU A 3 9.10 5.28 9.87
C GLU A 3 8.89 3.77 9.66
N ARG A 4 9.48 2.93 10.51
CA ARG A 4 9.29 1.47 10.46
C ARG A 4 7.87 1.04 10.80
N ASP A 5 7.23 1.73 11.74
CA ASP A 5 5.85 1.44 12.12
C ASP A 5 4.89 1.85 10.99
N LYS A 6 5.16 2.98 10.30
CA LYS A 6 4.43 3.39 9.09
C LYS A 6 4.57 2.35 7.99
N ALA A 7 5.80 1.90 7.71
CA ALA A 7 6.05 0.88 6.70
C ALA A 7 5.33 -0.43 7.03
N LYS A 8 5.33 -0.86 8.30
CA LYS A 8 4.59 -2.05 8.74
C LYS A 8 3.09 -1.93 8.45
N ARG A 9 2.47 -0.78 8.76
CA ARG A 9 1.04 -0.56 8.51
C ARG A 9 0.71 -0.58 7.02
N ILE A 10 1.53 0.08 6.19
CA ILE A 10 1.33 0.06 4.74
C ILE A 10 1.41 -1.38 4.20
N VAL A 11 2.36 -2.18 4.68
CA VAL A 11 2.45 -3.60 4.32
C VAL A 11 1.21 -4.37 4.74
N ASP A 12 0.64 -4.10 5.91
CA ASP A 12 -0.56 -4.78 6.42
C ASP A 12 -1.76 -4.56 5.50
N GLU A 13 -2.01 -3.30 5.10
CA GLU A 13 -3.12 -2.97 4.19
C GLU A 13 -2.92 -3.53 2.78
N LEU A 14 -1.69 -3.49 2.25
CA LEU A 14 -1.40 -4.11 0.96
C LEU A 14 -1.54 -5.64 1.03
N LEU A 15 -1.22 -6.27 2.15
CA LEU A 15 -1.48 -7.71 2.35
C LEU A 15 -2.98 -8.01 2.34
N THR A 16 -3.80 -7.18 2.99
CA THR A 16 -5.27 -7.30 2.94
C THR A 16 -5.77 -7.28 1.50
N TYR A 17 -5.27 -6.36 0.66
CA TYR A 17 -5.64 -6.31 -0.76
C TYR A 17 -5.23 -7.57 -1.54
N PHE A 18 -4.03 -8.09 -1.29
CA PHE A 18 -3.58 -9.32 -1.95
C PHE A 18 -4.45 -10.51 -1.55
N PHE A 19 -4.83 -10.62 -0.28
CA PHE A 19 -5.71 -11.68 0.19
C PHE A 19 -7.15 -11.53 -0.30
N SER A 20 -7.69 -10.32 -0.42
CA SER A 20 -9.05 -10.11 -0.95
C SER A 20 -9.17 -10.46 -2.44
N ASN A 21 -8.05 -10.55 -3.16
CA ASN A 21 -7.97 -10.96 -4.56
C ASN A 21 -7.40 -12.38 -4.75
N ASP A 22 -7.37 -13.20 -3.69
CA ASP A 22 -6.86 -14.59 -3.72
C ASP A 22 -5.42 -14.72 -4.28
N ILE A 23 -4.59 -13.68 -4.12
CA ILE A 23 -3.21 -13.66 -4.63
C ILE A 23 -2.28 -14.38 -3.64
N GLU A 24 -1.56 -15.40 -4.13
CA GLU A 24 -0.68 -16.24 -3.33
C GLU A 24 0.82 -16.02 -3.64
N GLU A 25 1.71 -16.78 -3.00
CA GLU A 25 3.18 -16.72 -3.15
C GLU A 25 3.76 -15.30 -2.96
N ILE A 26 3.27 -14.60 -1.93
CA ILE A 26 3.59 -13.21 -1.67
C ILE A 26 5.05 -13.04 -1.24
N ARG A 27 5.75 -12.07 -1.85
CA ARG A 27 7.09 -11.60 -1.44
C ARG A 27 7.04 -10.10 -1.20
N ILE A 28 7.58 -9.68 -0.06
CA ILE A 28 7.65 -8.29 0.34
C ILE A 28 9.11 -7.87 0.50
N GLY A 29 9.50 -6.80 -0.19
CA GLY A 29 10.75 -6.09 -0.02
C GLY A 29 10.52 -4.74 0.64
N LEU A 30 11.38 -4.41 1.61
CA LEU A 30 11.39 -3.14 2.33
C LEU A 30 12.79 -2.55 2.25
N ASP A 31 12.92 -1.35 1.69
CA ASP A 31 14.18 -0.62 1.63
C ASP A 31 14.05 0.75 2.30
N PHE A 32 14.97 1.06 3.21
CA PHE A 32 14.98 2.32 3.97
C PHE A 32 16.20 3.12 3.55
N THR A 33 15.96 4.31 2.99
CA THR A 33 17.01 5.20 2.48
C THR A 33 17.07 6.48 3.30
N SER A 34 18.00 7.37 2.95
CA SER A 34 18.04 8.72 3.52
C SER A 34 16.83 9.59 3.12
N GLU A 35 16.21 9.29 1.98
CA GLU A 35 15.11 10.07 1.40
C GLU A 35 13.73 9.61 1.90
N GLY A 36 13.62 8.37 2.36
CA GLY A 36 12.35 7.77 2.73
C GLY A 36 12.43 6.25 2.79
N PHE A 37 11.36 5.57 2.41
CA PHE A 37 11.37 4.12 2.24
C PHE A 37 10.55 3.68 1.02
N CYS A 38 10.91 2.52 0.49
CA CYS A 38 10.23 1.85 -0.60
C CYS A 38 9.69 0.50 -0.13
N ILE A 39 8.45 0.21 -0.49
CA ILE A 39 7.79 -1.07 -0.28
C ILE A 39 7.53 -1.67 -1.64
N LYS A 40 7.94 -2.92 -1.80
CA LYS A 40 7.65 -3.72 -2.99
C LYS A 40 6.95 -4.99 -2.55
N ILE A 41 5.66 -5.11 -2.85
CA ILE A 41 4.89 -6.34 -2.63
C ILE A 41 4.56 -6.97 -3.97
N GLN A 42 4.81 -8.26 -4.10
CA GLN A 42 4.51 -9.02 -5.31
C GLN A 42 3.90 -10.36 -4.93
N GLY A 43 3.08 -10.90 -5.81
CA GLY A 43 2.39 -12.18 -5.64
C GLY A 43 2.09 -12.79 -7.00
N LYS A 44 1.50 -13.99 -6.99
CA LYS A 44 1.12 -14.70 -8.20
C LYS A 44 -0.38 -14.73 -8.40
N THR A 45 -0.81 -14.32 -9.59
CA THR A 45 -2.18 -14.46 -10.10
C THR A 45 -2.15 -14.55 -11.62
N GLU A 46 -3.08 -15.30 -12.20
CA GLU A 46 -3.21 -15.43 -13.66
C GLU A 46 -4.02 -14.28 -14.26
N ASP A 47 -4.91 -13.68 -13.47
CA ASP A 47 -5.79 -12.59 -13.87
C ASP A 47 -5.45 -11.31 -13.09
N GLU A 48 -5.50 -10.17 -13.79
CA GLU A 48 -5.34 -8.86 -13.16
C GLU A 48 -6.55 -8.58 -12.26
N PRO A 49 -6.36 -8.09 -11.02
CA PRO A 49 -7.47 -7.66 -10.17
C PRO A 49 -8.39 -6.64 -10.86
N GLU A 50 -9.71 -6.88 -10.84
CA GLU A 50 -10.67 -6.04 -11.56
C GLU A 50 -10.66 -4.57 -11.11
N ASN A 51 -10.32 -4.31 -9.84
CA ASN A 51 -10.29 -2.99 -9.23
C ASN A 51 -8.90 -2.33 -9.22
N VAL A 52 -7.92 -2.86 -9.96
CA VAL A 52 -6.53 -2.39 -9.92
C VAL A 52 -6.37 -0.90 -10.24
N LEU A 53 -7.10 -0.40 -11.23
CA LEU A 53 -7.04 1.01 -11.63
C LEU A 53 -7.62 1.91 -10.53
N HIS A 54 -8.71 1.46 -9.90
CA HIS A 54 -9.31 2.19 -8.80
C HIS A 54 -8.38 2.23 -7.58
N LEU A 55 -7.74 1.11 -7.25
CA LEU A 55 -6.72 1.07 -6.21
C LEU A 55 -5.59 2.06 -6.53
N LEU A 56 -5.07 2.06 -7.75
CA LEU A 56 -3.99 2.96 -8.15
C LEU A 56 -4.38 4.44 -7.99
N GLU A 57 -5.62 4.81 -8.31
CA GLU A 57 -6.16 6.15 -8.09
C GLU A 57 -6.20 6.51 -6.60
N LEU A 58 -6.69 5.60 -5.75
CA LEU A 58 -6.75 5.82 -4.31
C LEU A 58 -5.35 5.98 -3.70
N LEU A 59 -4.40 5.12 -4.08
CA LEU A 59 -3.02 5.12 -3.59
C LEU A 59 -2.23 6.37 -4.01
N ASN A 60 -2.58 7.00 -5.13
CA ASN A 60 -1.95 8.23 -5.59
C ASN A 60 -2.73 9.49 -5.17
N THR A 61 -3.63 9.38 -4.18
CA THR A 61 -4.21 10.56 -3.53
C THR A 61 -3.08 11.42 -2.93
N PRO A 62 -3.04 12.75 -3.15
CA PRO A 62 -1.97 13.59 -2.63
C PRO A 62 -1.81 13.47 -1.12
N ARG A 63 -0.59 13.18 -0.67
CA ARG A 63 -0.23 13.08 0.75
C ARG A 63 -0.63 14.34 1.53
N ASP A 64 -1.28 14.14 2.67
CA ASP A 64 -1.66 15.21 3.59
C ASP A 64 -1.05 14.98 4.98
N LEU A 65 -0.15 15.89 5.36
CA LEU A 65 0.59 15.84 6.64
C LEU A 65 -0.25 16.30 7.83
N SER A 66 -1.33 17.07 7.60
CA SER A 66 -2.13 17.67 8.68
C SER A 66 -2.94 16.65 9.46
N ILE A 67 -3.13 15.47 8.88
CA ILE A 67 -3.97 14.39 9.35
C ILE A 67 -3.15 13.19 9.85
N GLU A 68 -1.81 13.25 9.75
CA GLU A 68 -0.90 12.19 10.19
C GLU A 68 -1.10 11.80 11.67
N SER A 69 -1.36 12.76 12.56
CA SER A 69 -1.64 12.48 13.98
C SER A 69 -3.02 11.90 14.24
N TYR A 70 -4.02 12.25 13.43
CA TYR A 70 -5.36 11.67 13.49
C TYR A 70 -5.36 10.21 13.02
N TYR A 71 -4.46 9.87 12.11
CA TYR A 71 -4.29 8.51 11.56
C TYR A 71 -3.49 7.55 12.42
N ASP A 72 -2.55 8.06 13.23
CA ASP A 72 -1.90 7.25 14.27
C ASP A 72 -2.96 6.61 15.20
N GLU A 73 -4.11 7.28 15.41
CA GLU A 73 -5.23 6.85 16.27
C GLU A 73 -6.30 5.99 15.60
N LEU A 74 -6.53 6.08 14.28
CA LEU A 74 -7.68 5.45 13.59
C LEU A 74 -7.36 4.24 12.71
N LEU A 75 -6.17 4.18 12.13
CA LEU A 75 -5.80 3.10 11.20
C LEU A 75 -5.65 1.76 11.95
N GLY A 76 -6.44 0.77 11.53
CA GLY A 76 -6.53 -0.57 12.12
C GLY A 76 -7.73 -0.80 13.08
N ILE A 77 -8.63 0.18 13.23
CA ILE A 77 -9.83 0.05 14.12
C ILE A 77 -11.09 -0.29 13.33
N THR A 78 -11.18 0.11 12.06
CA THR A 78 -12.30 -0.16 11.16
C THR A 78 -11.77 -0.74 9.86
N HIS A 79 -12.20 -1.96 9.51
CA HIS A 79 -11.87 -2.59 8.23
C HIS A 79 -12.94 -2.19 7.20
N HIS A 80 -12.73 -1.05 6.54
CA HIS A 80 -13.53 -0.59 5.42
C HIS A 80 -12.59 -0.47 4.23
N GLU A 81 -12.49 -1.51 3.41
CA GLU A 81 -11.44 -1.65 2.39
C GLU A 81 -11.23 -0.40 1.52
N GLU A 82 -12.29 0.24 1.02
CA GLU A 82 -12.16 1.48 0.22
C GLU A 82 -11.67 2.70 1.03
N GLU A 83 -12.17 2.87 2.26
CA GLU A 83 -11.70 3.93 3.14
C GLU A 83 -10.23 3.69 3.49
N ASP A 84 -9.84 2.44 3.75
CA ASP A 84 -8.49 2.04 4.11
C ASP A 84 -7.49 2.31 2.98
N TYR A 85 -7.85 2.07 1.71
CA TYR A 85 -6.96 2.38 0.57
C TYR A 85 -6.84 3.87 0.27
N HIS A 86 -7.91 4.64 0.42
CA HIS A 86 -7.83 6.10 0.31
C HIS A 86 -6.92 6.69 1.39
N LEU A 87 -7.08 6.20 2.63
CA LEU A 87 -6.25 6.57 3.76
C LEU A 87 -4.78 6.19 3.53
N LEU A 88 -4.53 5.03 2.92
CA LEU A 88 -3.20 4.60 2.54
C LEU A 88 -2.56 5.57 1.54
N GLY A 89 -3.31 6.05 0.55
CA GLY A 89 -2.87 7.06 -0.40
C GLY A 89 -2.42 8.36 0.28
N LEU A 90 -3.18 8.84 1.26
CA LEU A 90 -2.82 10.03 2.05
C LEU A 90 -1.53 9.87 2.87
N MET A 91 -1.06 8.64 3.08
CA MET A 91 0.18 8.33 3.78
C MET A 91 1.39 8.17 2.87
N ILE A 92 1.24 7.99 1.56
CA ILE A 92 2.35 7.65 0.67
C ILE A 92 2.53 8.76 -0.35
N ASP A 93 3.71 8.84 -0.95
CA ASP A 93 4.00 9.91 -1.91
C ASP A 93 3.70 9.44 -3.33
N GLU A 94 4.04 8.19 -3.65
CA GLU A 94 3.96 7.65 -5.01
C GLU A 94 3.62 6.15 -4.94
N ALA A 95 2.73 5.69 -5.83
CA ALA A 95 2.43 4.27 -6.01
C ALA A 95 2.42 3.87 -7.49
N GLU A 96 3.03 2.71 -7.77
CA GLU A 96 3.02 2.07 -9.09
C GLU A 96 2.44 0.66 -8.96
N ILE A 97 1.62 0.25 -9.93
CA ILE A 97 1.15 -1.13 -10.07
C ILE A 97 1.58 -1.66 -11.42
N SER A 98 2.07 -2.90 -11.45
CA SER A 98 2.42 -3.60 -12.68
C SER A 98 1.93 -5.04 -12.63
N PHE A 99 1.38 -5.49 -13.76
CA PHE A 99 0.98 -6.87 -13.96
C PHE A 99 1.66 -7.44 -15.21
N ASP A 100 2.50 -8.45 -15.02
CA ASP A 100 3.13 -9.26 -16.07
C ASP A 100 2.94 -10.73 -15.70
N ALA A 101 1.86 -11.31 -16.17
CA ALA A 101 1.36 -12.60 -15.70
C ALA A 101 2.48 -13.68 -15.65
N PRO A 102 2.59 -14.44 -14.54
CA PRO A 102 1.65 -14.46 -13.41
C PRO A 102 2.01 -13.46 -12.30
N ILE A 103 2.91 -12.50 -12.53
CA ILE A 103 3.43 -11.60 -11.49
C ILE A 103 2.58 -10.33 -11.40
N PHE A 104 1.90 -10.17 -10.26
CA PHE A 104 1.26 -8.92 -9.85
C PHE A 104 2.13 -8.22 -8.81
N GLU A 105 2.38 -6.92 -8.97
CA GLU A 105 3.32 -6.16 -8.17
C GLU A 105 2.80 -4.74 -7.88
N ILE A 106 2.89 -4.34 -6.62
CA ILE A 106 2.66 -2.97 -6.16
C ILE A 106 3.95 -2.43 -5.56
N LYS A 107 4.37 -1.25 -6.01
CA LYS A 107 5.45 -0.46 -5.42
C LYS A 107 4.89 0.79 -4.82
N VAL A 108 5.38 1.12 -3.63
CA VAL A 108 5.03 2.32 -2.90
C VAL A 108 6.31 3.01 -2.44
N PHE A 109 6.37 4.32 -2.65
CA PHE A 109 7.41 5.17 -2.10
C PHE A 109 6.82 6.20 -1.16
N ARG A 110 7.47 6.38 -0.01
CA ARG A 110 7.13 7.42 0.95
C ARG A 110 8.39 8.19 1.33
N LYS A 111 8.35 9.51 1.15
CA LYS A 111 9.38 10.46 1.57
C LYS A 111 9.34 10.66 3.08
N LYS A 112 10.50 10.93 3.67
CA LYS A 112 10.62 11.15 5.11
C LYS A 112 9.84 12.38 5.58
#